data_AF-Q2N7T2-F1
#
_entry.id   AF-Q2N7T2-F1
#
_cell.length_a   1.000
_cell.length_b   1.000
_cell.length_c   1.000
_cell.angle_alpha   90.00
_cell.angle_beta   90.00
_cell.angle_gamma   90.00
#
_symmetry.space_group_name_H-M   'P 1'
#
loop_
_entity.id
_entity.type
_entity.pdbx_description
1 polymer ?
#
loop_
_entity_poly.entity_id
_entity_poly.type
_entity_poly.pdbx_seq_one_letter_code
_entity_poly.pdbx_strand_id
1 'polypeptide(L)'
;MSAALHAQDNLGNLEALIFEASHSEVTMTDDGVARIGWTRADVPVMVDGMRLDPPAGLGSWAAFKPVDGGVMVMGDTVVFEDEITAAMDAALANGLTVTALHNHFIFDDPPVYFMHIGGHGETAKMAAGVKAVWDAIKEVRAASPTPQRSFGGMTPDANGTIEALALSEILGTEPSIADGVVKYTFARQGRMHGVEIGGSMGLTTWAAFSGTNDLAAVDGDFIMTEDEVQPVLRALRERDIHIVALHNHMIGGEPMFYFLHYWGMGPAKELAAAIAAARNAQAETG
;
A
#
# COMPACT_ATOMS: atom_id res chain seq x y z
N MET A 1 -18.96 -23.43 22.60
CA MET A 1 -17.52 -23.08 22.66
C MET A 1 -17.44 -21.61 23.05
N SER A 2 -16.58 -21.30 24.01
CA SER A 2 -16.61 -20.07 24.81
C SER A 2 -16.48 -18.79 23.97
N ALA A 3 -17.57 -18.03 23.82
CA ALA A 3 -17.47 -16.61 23.52
C ALA A 3 -16.94 -15.95 24.79
N ALA A 4 -15.68 -15.52 24.79
CA ALA A 4 -15.26 -14.53 25.77
C ALA A 4 -16.21 -13.35 25.59
N LEU A 5 -16.95 -12.98 26.65
CA LEU A 5 -17.64 -11.70 26.67
C LEU A 5 -16.53 -10.63 26.62
N HIS A 6 -16.16 -10.19 25.42
CA HIS A 6 -15.46 -8.92 25.28
C HIS A 6 -16.36 -7.87 25.92
N ALA A 7 -15.79 -7.08 26.83
CA ALA A 7 -16.51 -5.96 27.42
C ALA A 7 -17.09 -5.11 26.27
N GLN A 8 -18.35 -4.70 26.38
CA GLN A 8 -18.99 -3.88 25.35
C GLN A 8 -18.11 -2.68 25.02
N ASP A 9 -17.81 -2.48 23.75
CA ASP A 9 -16.95 -1.42 23.25
C ASP A 9 -17.57 -0.05 23.59
N ASN A 10 -16.92 0.72 24.47
CA ASN A 10 -17.38 2.05 24.86
C ASN A 10 -16.24 2.96 25.35
N LEU A 11 -16.53 4.25 25.52
CA LEU A 11 -15.53 5.23 25.98
C LEU A 11 -14.89 4.89 27.33
N GLY A 12 -15.60 4.20 28.22
CA GLY A 12 -15.11 3.87 29.56
C GLY A 12 -14.10 2.73 29.59
N ASN A 13 -13.94 1.96 28.51
CA ASN A 13 -12.96 0.87 28.42
C ASN A 13 -12.06 0.94 27.17
N LEU A 14 -12.20 1.97 26.34
CA LEU A 14 -11.42 2.18 25.11
C LEU A 14 -9.91 2.05 25.34
N GLU A 15 -9.38 2.75 26.34
CA GLU A 15 -7.94 2.74 26.66
C GLU A 15 -7.45 1.33 27.01
N ALA A 16 -8.20 0.62 27.86
CA ALA A 16 -7.87 -0.73 28.28
C ALA A 16 -7.92 -1.72 27.11
N LEU A 17 -8.95 -1.64 26.27
CA LEU A 17 -9.10 -2.50 25.10
C LEU A 17 -7.94 -2.30 24.10
N ILE A 18 -7.56 -1.06 23.84
CA ILE A 18 -6.43 -0.75 22.95
C ILE A 18 -5.13 -1.25 23.57
N PHE A 19 -4.87 -0.97 24.84
CA PHE A 19 -3.66 -1.41 25.53
C PHE A 19 -3.53 -2.95 25.53
N GLU A 20 -4.59 -3.66 25.89
CA GLU A 20 -4.60 -5.13 25.93
C GLU A 20 -4.35 -5.76 24.55
N ALA A 21 -4.92 -5.18 23.48
CA ALA A 21 -4.78 -5.73 22.13
C ALA A 21 -3.47 -5.32 21.44
N SER A 22 -2.97 -4.11 21.69
CA SER A 22 -1.81 -3.54 21.00
C SER A 22 -0.50 -3.64 21.78
N HIS A 23 -0.57 -3.82 23.10
CA HIS A 23 0.54 -3.68 24.04
C HIS A 23 1.27 -2.33 23.95
N SER A 24 0.58 -1.29 23.49
CA SER A 24 1.13 0.06 23.35
C SER A 24 0.51 0.99 24.39
N GLU A 25 1.32 1.90 24.94
CA GLU A 25 0.83 2.94 25.83
C GLU A 25 -0.17 3.84 25.08
N VAL A 26 -1.32 4.09 25.70
CA VAL A 26 -2.42 4.82 25.10
C VAL A 26 -2.47 6.22 25.69
N THR A 27 -2.56 7.23 24.82
CA THR A 27 -2.80 8.61 25.22
C THR A 27 -4.19 9.04 24.79
N MET A 28 -5.01 9.48 25.73
CA MET A 28 -6.31 10.11 25.45
C MET A 28 -6.12 11.59 25.12
N THR A 29 -6.84 12.05 24.11
CA THR A 29 -6.87 13.46 23.67
C THR A 29 -8.17 14.14 24.13
N ASP A 30 -8.16 15.47 24.20
CA ASP A 30 -9.29 16.27 24.66
C ASP A 30 -10.55 16.13 23.77
N ASP A 31 -10.37 15.76 22.49
CA ASP A 31 -11.48 15.49 21.57
C ASP A 31 -11.94 14.02 21.60
N GLY A 32 -11.47 13.23 22.56
CA GLY A 32 -11.94 11.86 22.80
C GLY A 32 -11.36 10.82 21.82
N VAL A 33 -10.20 11.09 21.24
CA VAL A 33 -9.42 10.13 20.44
C VAL A 33 -8.37 9.46 21.32
N ALA A 34 -8.27 8.13 21.23
CA ALA A 34 -7.15 7.39 21.80
C ALA A 34 -6.01 7.29 20.78
N ARG A 35 -4.77 7.50 21.20
CA ARG A 35 -3.57 7.41 20.33
C ARG A 35 -2.57 6.43 20.88
N ILE A 36 -1.96 5.64 20.00
CA ILE A 36 -0.75 4.86 20.26
C ILE A 36 0.34 5.28 19.28
N GLY A 37 1.61 5.10 19.65
CA GLY A 37 2.74 5.51 18.83
C GLY A 37 3.92 4.55 18.93
N TRP A 38 4.71 4.52 17.87
CA TRP A 38 5.99 3.82 17.82
C TRP A 38 7.02 4.66 17.06
N THR A 39 8.10 5.01 17.74
CA THR A 39 9.20 5.79 17.16
C THR A 39 10.25 4.87 16.54
N ARG A 40 10.61 5.13 15.27
CA ARG A 40 11.71 4.45 14.57
C ARG A 40 13.06 5.03 14.98
N ALA A 41 13.58 4.53 16.10
CA ALA A 41 14.93 4.85 16.60
C ALA A 41 15.95 3.72 16.32
N ASP A 42 15.49 2.64 15.69
CA ASP A 42 16.25 1.44 15.34
C ASP A 42 17.13 1.61 14.09
N VAL A 43 16.82 2.57 13.22
CA VAL A 43 17.58 2.86 12.00
C VAL A 43 17.96 4.35 11.97
N PRO A 44 19.26 4.69 11.91
CA PRO A 44 19.69 6.07 11.69
C PRO A 44 19.33 6.53 10.28
N VAL A 45 18.65 7.68 10.18
CA VAL A 45 18.28 8.31 8.90
C VAL A 45 19.00 9.63 8.75
N MET A 46 19.53 9.88 7.55
CA MET A 46 20.04 11.16 7.11
C MET A 46 19.06 11.78 6.12
N VAL A 47 18.89 13.10 6.13
CA VAL A 47 18.16 13.86 5.11
C VAL A 47 18.99 15.07 4.74
N ASP A 48 19.35 15.21 3.46
CA ASP A 48 20.17 16.32 2.95
C ASP A 48 21.47 16.51 3.76
N GLY A 49 22.13 15.39 4.12
CA GLY A 49 23.36 15.38 4.89
C GLY A 49 23.23 15.64 6.40
N MET A 50 22.01 15.88 6.91
CA MET A 50 21.73 16.05 8.34
C MET A 50 21.10 14.78 8.94
N ARG A 51 21.54 14.39 10.13
CA ARG A 51 20.90 13.30 10.88
C ARG A 51 19.48 13.71 11.28
N LEU A 52 18.48 12.94 10.88
CA LEU A 52 17.10 13.15 11.26
C LEU A 52 16.84 12.47 12.61
N ASP A 53 16.61 13.27 13.64
CA ASP A 53 16.19 12.78 14.95
C ASP A 53 14.74 12.25 14.88
N PRO A 54 14.42 11.11 15.50
CA PRO A 54 13.10 10.51 15.32
C PRO A 54 11.87 11.40 15.63
N PRO A 55 11.91 12.29 16.65
CA PRO A 55 10.83 13.26 16.86
C PRO A 55 10.57 14.23 15.70
N ALA A 56 11.52 14.39 14.77
CA ALA A 56 11.39 15.28 13.61
C ALA A 56 10.64 14.65 12.42
N GLY A 57 10.18 13.40 12.52
CA GLY A 57 9.33 12.79 11.48
C GLY A 57 9.43 11.27 11.32
N LEU A 58 10.06 10.54 12.24
CA LEU A 58 10.18 9.08 12.20
C LEU A 58 9.28 8.39 13.25
N GLY A 59 8.09 8.96 13.49
CA GLY A 59 7.11 8.43 14.43
C GLY A 59 5.92 7.82 13.71
N SER A 60 5.72 6.51 13.86
CA SER A 60 4.48 5.82 13.49
C SER A 60 3.41 6.08 14.54
N TRP A 61 2.14 6.13 14.13
CA TRP A 61 1.01 6.31 15.03
C TRP A 61 -0.27 5.69 14.51
N ALA A 62 -1.17 5.36 15.43
CA ALA A 62 -2.56 5.07 15.14
C ALA A 62 -3.47 5.81 16.12
N ALA A 63 -4.57 6.33 15.60
CA ALA A 63 -5.59 7.07 16.32
C ALA A 63 -6.92 6.33 16.19
N PHE A 64 -7.63 6.18 17.31
CA PHE A 64 -8.89 5.46 17.40
C PHE A 64 -9.97 6.45 17.84
N LYS A 65 -10.89 6.75 16.92
CA LYS A 65 -12.06 7.59 17.19
C LYS A 65 -13.27 6.68 17.46
N PRO A 66 -13.86 6.75 18.66
CA PRO A 66 -15.08 6.02 18.98
C PRO A 66 -16.24 6.42 18.06
N VAL A 67 -16.99 5.42 17.63
CA VAL A 67 -18.13 5.50 16.71
C VAL A 67 -19.14 4.40 17.07
N ASP A 68 -20.34 4.47 16.53
CA ASP A 68 -21.33 3.41 16.74
C ASP A 68 -20.78 2.07 16.25
N GLY A 69 -20.71 1.07 17.14
CA GLY A 69 -20.21 -0.27 16.83
C GLY A 69 -18.69 -0.46 16.96
N GLY A 70 -17.93 0.55 17.42
CA GLY A 70 -16.53 0.40 17.80
C GLY A 70 -15.71 1.67 17.58
N VAL A 71 -14.69 1.59 16.73
CA VAL A 71 -13.78 2.70 16.40
C VAL A 71 -13.58 2.84 14.90
N MET A 72 -13.40 4.08 14.47
CA MET A 72 -12.70 4.41 13.23
C MET A 72 -11.20 4.58 13.56
N VAL A 73 -10.35 3.96 12.74
CA VAL A 73 -8.90 4.05 12.86
C VAL A 73 -8.32 4.80 11.69
N MET A 74 -7.37 5.68 11.99
CA MET A 74 -6.43 6.25 11.04
C MET A 74 -5.03 6.10 11.61
N GLY A 75 -4.03 5.91 10.76
CA GLY A 75 -2.65 5.82 11.20
C GLY A 75 -1.67 6.09 10.09
N ASP A 76 -0.46 6.42 10.49
CA ASP A 76 0.70 6.61 9.63
C ASP A 76 1.81 5.68 10.16
N THR A 77 2.37 4.85 9.29
CA THR A 77 3.40 3.88 9.65
C THR A 77 4.66 4.12 8.85
N VAL A 78 5.74 4.41 9.56
CA VAL A 78 7.08 4.61 9.00
C VAL A 78 7.69 3.26 8.62
N VAL A 79 8.00 3.10 7.34
CA VAL A 79 8.55 1.88 6.74
C VAL A 79 9.76 2.21 5.86
N PHE A 80 10.74 1.30 5.82
CA PHE A 80 11.78 1.27 4.81
C PHE A 80 11.35 0.41 3.62
N GLU A 81 12.05 0.52 2.48
CA GLU A 81 11.68 -0.15 1.22
C GLU A 81 11.37 -1.65 1.39
N ASP A 82 12.20 -2.37 2.14
CA ASP A 82 12.09 -3.80 2.37
C ASP A 82 11.04 -4.19 3.43
N GLU A 83 10.43 -3.22 4.10
CA GLU A 83 9.38 -3.42 5.10
C GLU A 83 7.98 -3.19 4.53
N ILE A 84 7.85 -2.43 3.43
CA ILE A 84 6.55 -2.02 2.85
C ILE A 84 5.64 -3.23 2.62
N THR A 85 6.17 -4.27 1.99
CA THR A 85 5.37 -5.45 1.62
C THR A 85 4.84 -6.17 2.85
N ALA A 86 5.71 -6.45 3.84
CA ALA A 86 5.32 -7.14 5.07
C ALA A 86 4.30 -6.33 5.88
N ALA A 87 4.50 -5.01 5.99
CA ALA A 87 3.58 -4.11 6.67
C ALA A 87 2.19 -4.08 5.99
N MET A 88 2.18 -3.98 4.66
CA MET A 88 0.94 -3.95 3.86
C MET A 88 0.18 -5.27 3.96
N ASP A 89 0.87 -6.40 3.81
CA ASP A 89 0.24 -7.73 3.89
C ASP A 89 -0.35 -7.96 5.29
N ALA A 90 0.36 -7.56 6.34
CA ALA A 90 -0.15 -7.61 7.71
C ALA A 90 -1.39 -6.72 7.90
N ALA A 91 -1.43 -5.52 7.33
CA ALA A 91 -2.60 -4.65 7.40
C ALA A 91 -3.81 -5.31 6.73
N LEU A 92 -3.64 -5.77 5.49
CA LEU A 92 -4.70 -6.39 4.71
C LEU A 92 -5.23 -7.68 5.37
N ALA A 93 -4.36 -8.52 5.91
CA ALA A 93 -4.71 -9.77 6.58
C ALA A 93 -5.50 -9.54 7.89
N ASN A 94 -5.27 -8.40 8.56
CA ASN A 94 -5.95 -8.06 9.82
C ASN A 94 -7.18 -7.15 9.64
N GLY A 95 -7.65 -6.99 8.39
CA GLY A 95 -8.86 -6.23 8.09
C GLY A 95 -8.69 -4.71 8.21
N LEU A 96 -7.45 -4.22 8.23
CA LEU A 96 -7.16 -2.82 7.99
C LEU A 96 -7.18 -2.53 6.48
N THR A 97 -7.28 -1.26 6.16
CA THR A 97 -7.15 -0.71 4.81
C THR A 97 -5.82 0.03 4.69
N VAL A 98 -5.22 -0.01 3.51
CA VAL A 98 -4.08 0.87 3.17
C VAL A 98 -4.61 2.02 2.34
N THR A 99 -4.36 3.25 2.80
CA THR A 99 -5.01 4.45 2.26
C THR A 99 -4.03 5.37 1.52
N ALA A 100 -2.73 5.25 1.80
CA ALA A 100 -1.68 5.90 1.04
C ALA A 100 -0.32 5.20 1.26
N LEU A 101 0.59 5.38 0.31
CA LEU A 101 2.00 5.03 0.42
C LEU A 101 2.81 6.11 -0.30
N HIS A 102 3.62 6.86 0.44
CA HIS A 102 4.41 7.96 -0.09
C HIS A 102 5.63 8.27 0.80
N ASN A 103 6.52 9.14 0.34
CA ASN A 103 7.61 9.68 1.13
C ASN A 103 7.26 11.08 1.68
N HIS A 104 7.94 11.50 2.75
CA HIS A 104 7.90 12.88 3.26
C HIS A 104 9.16 13.67 2.91
N PHE A 105 10.26 12.96 2.67
CA PHE A 105 11.58 13.53 2.46
C PHE A 105 12.11 13.14 1.08
N ILE A 106 13.05 13.93 0.57
CA ILE A 106 13.87 13.59 -0.59
C ILE A 106 15.33 13.68 -0.17
N PHE A 107 16.20 12.92 -0.82
CA PHE A 107 17.61 12.79 -0.41
C PHE A 107 17.79 12.25 1.01
N ASP A 108 16.82 11.44 1.43
CA ASP A 108 16.90 10.65 2.64
C ASP A 108 17.72 9.37 2.40
N ASP A 109 18.49 8.97 3.40
CA ASP A 109 19.31 7.76 3.39
C ASP A 109 19.27 7.06 4.75
N PRO A 110 18.80 5.80 4.83
CA PRO A 110 18.08 5.08 3.77
C PRO A 110 16.70 5.73 3.51
N PRO A 111 16.17 5.65 2.28
CA PRO A 111 14.82 6.09 1.95
C PRO A 111 13.72 5.58 2.87
N VAL A 112 12.92 6.53 3.37
CA VAL A 112 11.84 6.39 4.33
C VAL A 112 10.52 6.64 3.63
N TYR A 113 9.59 5.71 3.85
CA TYR A 113 8.23 5.79 3.35
C TYR A 113 7.23 5.77 4.51
N PHE A 114 6.02 6.22 4.19
CA PHE A 114 4.91 6.42 5.10
C PHE A 114 3.70 5.72 4.49
N MET A 115 3.31 4.62 5.15
CA MET A 115 2.15 3.84 4.77
C MET A 115 0.99 4.22 5.70
N HIS A 116 -0.05 4.82 5.13
CA HIS A 116 -1.23 5.19 5.88
C HIS A 116 -2.20 4.02 5.97
N ILE A 117 -2.70 3.78 7.16
CA ILE A 117 -3.67 2.73 7.46
C ILE A 117 -5.00 3.35 7.89
N GLY A 118 -6.08 2.65 7.59
CA GLY A 118 -7.42 3.00 8.05
C GLY A 118 -8.23 1.77 8.43
N GLY A 119 -9.37 1.97 9.06
CA GLY A 119 -10.30 0.88 9.33
C GLY A 119 -11.49 1.33 10.17
N HIS A 120 -12.49 0.45 10.27
CA HIS A 120 -13.61 0.62 11.17
C HIS A 120 -14.04 -0.74 11.73
N GLY A 121 -14.34 -0.80 13.02
CA GLY A 121 -14.89 -1.98 13.67
C GLY A 121 -14.54 -2.05 15.15
N GLU A 122 -14.62 -3.26 15.70
CA GLU A 122 -14.33 -3.54 17.11
C GLU A 122 -12.93 -3.03 17.51
N THR A 123 -12.86 -2.27 18.61
CA THR A 123 -11.64 -1.64 19.12
C THR A 123 -10.48 -2.62 19.26
N ALA A 124 -10.69 -3.75 19.93
CA ALA A 124 -9.64 -4.73 20.17
C ALA A 124 -9.09 -5.31 18.86
N LYS A 125 -9.97 -5.58 17.88
CA LYS A 125 -9.57 -6.09 16.56
C LYS A 125 -8.74 -5.06 15.79
N MET A 126 -9.18 -3.80 15.78
CA MET A 126 -8.44 -2.74 15.09
C MET A 126 -7.07 -2.49 15.73
N ALA A 127 -7.00 -2.44 17.06
CA ALA A 127 -5.75 -2.27 17.80
C ALA A 127 -4.79 -3.46 17.59
N ALA A 128 -5.30 -4.70 17.57
CA ALA A 128 -4.51 -5.88 17.22
C ALA A 128 -3.99 -5.83 15.78
N GLY A 129 -4.79 -5.31 14.84
CA GLY A 129 -4.36 -5.10 13.45
C GLY A 129 -3.20 -4.12 13.33
N VAL A 130 -3.25 -2.98 14.05
CA VAL A 130 -2.14 -2.02 14.08
C VAL A 130 -0.88 -2.67 14.65
N LYS A 131 -1.02 -3.44 15.73
CA LYS A 131 0.09 -4.19 16.32
C LYS A 131 0.71 -5.16 15.32
N ALA A 132 -0.10 -5.92 14.59
CA ALA A 132 0.38 -6.87 13.60
C ALA A 132 1.21 -6.21 12.49
N VAL A 133 0.81 -5.01 12.03
CA VAL A 133 1.59 -4.22 11.07
C VAL A 133 2.96 -3.87 11.66
N TRP A 134 3.00 -3.35 12.88
CA TRP A 134 4.26 -2.97 13.52
C TRP A 134 5.15 -4.15 13.89
N ASP A 135 4.56 -5.29 14.26
CA ASP A 135 5.30 -6.53 14.50
C ASP A 135 5.93 -7.05 13.21
N ALA A 136 5.22 -7.04 12.08
CA ALA A 136 5.76 -7.47 10.79
C ALA A 136 6.99 -6.63 10.38
N ILE A 137 6.95 -5.31 10.63
CA ILE A 137 8.11 -4.42 10.41
C ILE A 137 9.28 -4.80 11.33
N LYS A 138 9.00 -5.03 12.62
CA LYS A 138 10.04 -5.44 13.59
C LYS A 138 10.65 -6.79 13.25
N GLU A 139 9.87 -7.73 12.72
CA GLU A 139 10.36 -9.03 12.25
C GLU A 139 11.34 -8.88 11.08
N VAL A 140 11.02 -8.03 10.09
CA VAL A 140 11.94 -7.70 8.99
C VAL A 140 13.24 -7.10 9.54
N ARG A 141 13.17 -6.14 10.47
CA ARG A 141 14.37 -5.55 11.11
C ARG A 141 15.18 -6.54 11.92
N ALA A 142 14.53 -7.47 12.62
CA ALA A 142 15.20 -8.52 13.38
C ALA A 142 15.96 -9.49 12.46
N ALA A 143 15.39 -9.79 11.28
CA ALA A 143 16.02 -10.67 10.29
C ALA A 143 17.15 -9.97 9.50
N SER A 144 16.97 -8.69 9.15
CA SER A 144 17.96 -7.86 8.47
C SER A 144 18.06 -6.51 9.18
N PRO A 145 19.08 -6.26 10.03
CA PRO A 145 19.17 -5.00 10.77
C PRO A 145 19.36 -3.75 9.89
N THR A 146 19.96 -3.91 8.71
CA THR A 146 20.14 -2.83 7.72
C THR A 146 19.04 -2.91 6.66
N PRO A 147 18.40 -1.78 6.27
CA PRO A 147 17.42 -1.78 5.19
C PRO A 147 18.04 -2.24 3.88
N GLN A 148 17.38 -3.19 3.23
CA GLN A 148 17.74 -3.69 1.92
C GLN A 148 17.18 -2.75 0.83
N ARG A 149 17.88 -2.70 -0.30
CA ARG A 149 17.58 -1.81 -1.45
C ARG A 149 17.12 -2.61 -2.66
N SER A 150 16.31 -3.65 -2.44
CA SER A 150 15.85 -4.57 -3.47
C SER A 150 14.67 -5.40 -2.96
N PHE A 151 13.75 -5.76 -3.84
CA PHE A 151 12.72 -6.78 -3.59
C PHE A 151 13.29 -8.21 -3.52
N GLY A 152 14.57 -8.39 -3.83
CA GLY A 152 15.25 -9.70 -3.89
C GLY A 152 15.15 -10.34 -5.28
N GLY A 153 15.71 -11.55 -5.42
CA GLY A 153 15.66 -12.32 -6.67
C GLY A 153 16.69 -11.92 -7.73
N MET A 154 16.52 -12.47 -8.93
CA MET A 154 17.37 -12.20 -10.09
C MET A 154 16.88 -10.96 -10.85
N THR A 155 17.82 -10.20 -11.45
CA THR A 155 17.49 -9.07 -12.33
C THR A 155 17.16 -9.58 -13.74
N PRO A 156 16.01 -9.18 -14.33
CA PRO A 156 15.69 -9.45 -15.73
C PRO A 156 16.75 -8.90 -16.70
N ASP A 157 16.96 -9.59 -17.83
CA ASP A 157 17.82 -9.07 -18.91
C ASP A 157 17.13 -7.93 -19.66
N ALA A 158 17.65 -6.71 -19.52
CA ALA A 158 17.10 -5.53 -20.19
C ALA A 158 17.11 -5.62 -21.72
N ASN A 159 17.90 -6.51 -22.33
CA ASN A 159 17.93 -6.76 -23.77
C ASN A 159 17.11 -7.99 -24.18
N GLY A 160 16.35 -8.57 -23.24
CA GLY A 160 15.49 -9.73 -23.47
C GLY A 160 14.34 -9.41 -24.44
N THR A 161 13.61 -10.46 -24.82
CA THR A 161 12.43 -10.35 -25.68
C THR A 161 11.23 -11.01 -25.02
N ILE A 162 10.08 -10.32 -25.08
CA ILE A 162 8.80 -10.79 -24.54
C ILE A 162 7.83 -11.07 -25.70
N GLU A 163 7.12 -12.19 -25.61
CA GLU A 163 6.07 -12.57 -26.55
C GLU A 163 4.80 -11.76 -26.29
N ALA A 164 4.72 -10.58 -26.91
CA ALA A 164 3.64 -9.64 -26.72
C ALA A 164 2.24 -10.25 -26.99
N LEU A 165 2.08 -11.02 -28.07
CA LEU A 165 0.80 -11.64 -28.41
C LEU A 165 0.24 -12.51 -27.28
N ALA A 166 1.09 -13.27 -26.60
CA ALA A 166 0.65 -14.15 -25.53
C ALA A 166 0.20 -13.38 -24.28
N LEU A 167 0.75 -12.19 -24.03
CA LEU A 167 0.25 -11.32 -22.96
C LEU A 167 -1.01 -10.56 -23.39
N SER A 168 -1.14 -10.23 -24.68
CA SER A 168 -2.33 -9.58 -25.26
C SER A 168 -3.58 -10.44 -25.10
N GLU A 169 -3.44 -11.77 -25.29
CA GLU A 169 -4.53 -12.74 -25.04
C GLU A 169 -5.02 -12.74 -23.59
N ILE A 170 -4.12 -12.51 -22.62
CA ILE A 170 -4.44 -12.46 -21.18
C ILE A 170 -5.05 -11.11 -20.81
N LEU A 171 -4.46 -10.02 -21.31
CA LEU A 171 -4.81 -8.65 -20.92
C LEU A 171 -5.99 -8.07 -21.72
N GLY A 172 -6.32 -8.67 -22.86
CA GLY A 172 -7.45 -8.30 -23.69
C GLY A 172 -7.29 -6.96 -24.41
N THR A 173 -6.06 -6.52 -24.66
CA THR A 173 -5.77 -5.31 -25.44
C THR A 173 -4.47 -5.46 -26.21
N GLU A 174 -4.33 -4.69 -27.30
CA GLU A 174 -3.10 -4.65 -28.09
C GLU A 174 -2.00 -3.85 -27.36
N PRO A 175 -0.72 -4.24 -27.49
CA PRO A 175 0.38 -3.53 -26.89
C PRO A 175 0.90 -2.39 -27.78
N SER A 176 1.47 -1.38 -27.15
CA SER A 176 2.50 -0.54 -27.78
C SER A 176 3.88 -1.13 -27.46
N ILE A 177 4.76 -1.25 -28.45
CA ILE A 177 6.12 -1.76 -28.28
C ILE A 177 7.12 -0.68 -28.69
N ALA A 178 8.02 -0.31 -27.77
CA ALA A 178 9.09 0.65 -28.00
C ALA A 178 10.33 0.23 -27.21
N ASP A 179 11.51 0.27 -27.84
CA ASP A 179 12.80 -0.05 -27.20
C ASP A 179 12.81 -1.38 -26.41
N GLY A 180 12.11 -2.40 -26.93
CA GLY A 180 11.99 -3.72 -26.29
C GLY A 180 10.94 -3.82 -25.18
N VAL A 181 10.35 -2.71 -24.75
CA VAL A 181 9.30 -2.66 -23.73
C VAL A 181 7.95 -2.95 -24.37
N VAL A 182 7.21 -3.92 -23.81
CA VAL A 182 5.84 -4.26 -24.22
C VAL A 182 4.86 -3.62 -23.24
N LYS A 183 4.12 -2.59 -23.67
CA LYS A 183 3.22 -1.82 -22.80
C LYS A 183 1.75 -1.96 -23.20
N TYR A 184 0.90 -2.21 -22.21
CA TYR A 184 -0.55 -2.25 -22.32
C TYR A 184 -1.16 -1.06 -21.59
N THR A 185 -2.23 -0.48 -22.13
CA THR A 185 -2.86 0.71 -21.56
C THR A 185 -4.38 0.62 -21.66
N PHE A 186 -5.05 0.96 -20.57
CA PHE A 186 -6.50 0.91 -20.40
C PHE A 186 -6.99 2.29 -19.97
N ALA A 187 -7.59 3.02 -20.91
CA ALA A 187 -8.05 4.38 -20.66
C ALA A 187 -9.37 4.39 -19.88
N ARG A 188 -9.49 5.35 -18.95
CA ARG A 188 -10.74 5.76 -18.31
C ARG A 188 -11.09 7.18 -18.73
N GLN A 189 -12.34 7.55 -18.46
CA GLN A 189 -12.85 8.90 -18.61
C GLN A 189 -13.16 9.47 -17.23
N GLY A 190 -13.06 10.78 -17.10
CA GLY A 190 -13.40 11.52 -15.89
C GLY A 190 -13.71 12.97 -16.22
N ARG A 191 -13.92 13.77 -15.19
CA ARG A 191 -14.10 15.22 -15.32
C ARG A 191 -13.18 15.94 -14.35
N MET A 192 -12.76 17.14 -14.71
CA MET A 192 -12.05 18.04 -13.82
C MET A 192 -12.44 19.47 -14.16
N HIS A 193 -12.87 20.24 -13.16
CA HIS A 193 -13.37 21.61 -13.35
C HIS A 193 -14.47 21.73 -14.42
N GLY A 194 -15.35 20.74 -14.53
CA GLY A 194 -16.43 20.72 -15.52
C GLY A 194 -16.02 20.36 -16.95
N VAL A 195 -14.77 19.96 -17.19
CA VAL A 195 -14.25 19.53 -18.50
C VAL A 195 -14.02 18.03 -18.51
N GLU A 196 -14.37 17.36 -19.61
CA GLU A 196 -14.07 15.94 -19.81
C GLU A 196 -12.57 15.73 -20.04
N ILE A 197 -12.02 14.72 -19.37
CA ILE A 197 -10.62 14.31 -19.44
C ILE A 197 -10.55 12.79 -19.56
N GLY A 198 -9.48 12.27 -20.16
CA GLY A 198 -9.38 10.83 -20.40
C GLY A 198 -7.94 10.34 -20.54
N GLY A 199 -7.76 9.15 -21.11
CA GLY A 199 -6.48 8.45 -21.08
C GLY A 199 -5.28 9.22 -21.66
N SER A 200 -5.48 10.07 -22.67
CA SER A 200 -4.39 10.92 -23.21
C SER A 200 -3.87 11.98 -22.21
N MET A 201 -4.62 12.21 -21.13
CA MET A 201 -4.26 13.10 -20.02
C MET A 201 -3.83 12.33 -18.76
N GLY A 202 -3.56 11.02 -18.88
CA GLY A 202 -3.06 10.18 -17.79
C GLY A 202 -4.13 9.42 -17.00
N LEU A 203 -5.40 9.45 -17.42
CA LEU A 203 -6.44 8.63 -16.79
C LEU A 203 -6.37 7.20 -17.33
N THR A 204 -5.33 6.48 -16.91
CA THR A 204 -5.01 5.16 -17.44
C THR A 204 -4.56 4.20 -16.36
N THR A 205 -5.02 2.95 -16.45
CA THR A 205 -4.27 1.81 -15.91
C THR A 205 -3.30 1.37 -16.99
N TRP A 206 -2.04 1.10 -16.66
CA TRP A 206 -1.07 0.60 -17.65
C TRP A 206 -0.08 -0.38 -17.01
N ALA A 207 0.44 -1.28 -17.85
CA ALA A 207 1.42 -2.30 -17.48
C ALA A 207 2.50 -2.37 -18.56
N ALA A 208 3.76 -2.14 -18.19
CA ALA A 208 4.91 -2.23 -19.07
C ALA A 208 5.80 -3.40 -18.66
N PHE A 209 6.18 -4.21 -19.63
CA PHE A 209 6.96 -5.43 -19.41
C PHE A 209 8.32 -5.30 -20.08
N SER A 210 9.38 -5.64 -19.34
CA SER A 210 10.77 -5.68 -19.81
C SER A 210 11.47 -6.94 -19.30
N GLY A 211 12.34 -7.56 -20.09
CA GLY A 211 12.99 -8.82 -19.72
C GLY A 211 12.78 -9.93 -20.75
N THR A 212 12.72 -11.17 -20.27
CA THR A 212 12.39 -12.35 -21.08
C THR A 212 11.04 -12.94 -20.66
N ASN A 213 10.52 -13.91 -21.43
CA ASN A 213 9.29 -14.62 -21.03
C ASN A 213 9.42 -15.35 -19.68
N ASP A 214 10.62 -15.88 -19.37
CA ASP A 214 10.86 -16.66 -18.13
C ASP A 214 11.16 -15.77 -16.92
N LEU A 215 11.74 -14.58 -17.16
CA LEU A 215 12.04 -13.60 -16.12
C LEU A 215 11.89 -12.19 -16.69
N ALA A 216 10.75 -11.58 -16.39
CA ALA A 216 10.41 -10.21 -16.70
C ALA A 216 10.24 -9.38 -15.42
N ALA A 217 10.37 -8.06 -15.58
CA ALA A 217 9.76 -7.10 -14.67
C ALA A 217 8.47 -6.57 -15.30
N VAL A 218 7.49 -6.26 -14.44
CA VAL A 218 6.33 -5.43 -14.79
C VAL A 218 6.30 -4.21 -13.89
N ASP A 219 6.23 -3.02 -14.48
CA ASP A 219 5.89 -1.78 -13.80
C ASP A 219 4.58 -1.22 -14.34
N GLY A 220 3.90 -0.40 -13.54
CA GLY A 220 2.60 0.08 -13.94
C GLY A 220 1.90 0.97 -12.95
N ASP A 221 0.71 1.38 -13.36
CA ASP A 221 -0.21 2.21 -12.62
C ASP A 221 -1.64 1.66 -12.72
N PHE A 222 -2.42 1.79 -11.64
CA PHE A 222 -3.86 1.61 -11.63
C PHE A 222 -4.54 2.93 -11.26
N ILE A 223 -5.42 3.42 -12.14
CA ILE A 223 -6.39 4.47 -11.81
C ILE A 223 -7.66 3.86 -11.24
N MET A 224 -8.07 4.27 -10.05
CA MET A 224 -9.13 3.65 -9.26
C MET A 224 -10.10 4.68 -8.68
N THR A 225 -11.38 4.36 -8.53
CA THR A 225 -12.27 5.09 -7.61
C THR A 225 -11.98 4.67 -6.17
N GLU A 226 -12.58 5.36 -5.18
CA GLU A 226 -12.42 5.05 -3.75
C GLU A 226 -12.71 3.57 -3.43
N ASP A 227 -13.85 3.05 -3.89
CA ASP A 227 -14.28 1.68 -3.60
C ASP A 227 -13.38 0.63 -4.25
N GLU A 228 -12.71 0.97 -5.36
CA GLU A 228 -11.85 0.07 -6.11
C GLU A 228 -10.44 -0.11 -5.50
N VAL A 229 -10.01 0.79 -4.60
CA VAL A 229 -8.63 0.78 -4.07
C VAL A 229 -8.30 -0.53 -3.34
N GLN A 230 -9.15 -0.94 -2.39
CA GLN A 230 -8.85 -2.12 -1.56
C GLN A 230 -8.94 -3.44 -2.35
N PRO A 231 -9.94 -3.66 -3.23
CA PRO A 231 -9.98 -4.83 -4.11
C PRO A 231 -8.73 -4.98 -4.99
N VAL A 232 -8.28 -3.88 -5.62
CA VAL A 232 -7.09 -3.90 -6.47
C VAL A 232 -5.83 -4.20 -5.67
N LEU A 233 -5.64 -3.54 -4.52
CA LEU A 233 -4.52 -3.79 -3.61
C LEU A 233 -4.42 -5.28 -3.24
N ARG A 234 -5.54 -5.89 -2.83
CA ARG A 234 -5.58 -7.31 -2.44
C ARG A 234 -5.24 -8.22 -3.61
N ALA A 235 -5.84 -7.99 -4.77
CA ALA A 235 -5.60 -8.81 -5.96
C ALA A 235 -4.15 -8.77 -6.45
N LEU A 236 -3.48 -7.61 -6.33
CA LEU A 236 -2.06 -7.46 -6.64
C LEU A 236 -1.20 -8.20 -5.61
N ARG A 237 -1.47 -8.01 -4.31
CA ARG A 237 -0.69 -8.63 -3.22
C ARG A 237 -0.83 -10.14 -3.16
N GLU A 238 -2.02 -10.69 -3.44
CA GLU A 238 -2.27 -12.14 -3.54
C GLU A 238 -1.42 -12.84 -4.61
N ARG A 239 -0.82 -12.06 -5.53
CA ARG A 239 0.00 -12.55 -6.63
C ARG A 239 1.40 -11.95 -6.63
N ASP A 240 1.87 -11.56 -5.43
CA ASP A 240 3.22 -11.08 -5.18
C ASP A 240 3.63 -9.84 -6.00
N ILE A 241 2.66 -9.02 -6.45
CA ILE A 241 2.96 -7.72 -7.06
C ILE A 241 3.17 -6.69 -5.96
N HIS A 242 4.33 -6.06 -5.91
CA HIS A 242 4.68 -5.07 -4.90
C HIS A 242 4.02 -3.73 -5.19
N ILE A 243 3.51 -3.08 -4.14
CA ILE A 243 2.97 -1.72 -4.23
C ILE A 243 4.09 -0.75 -3.87
N VAL A 244 4.35 0.21 -4.75
CA VAL A 244 5.46 1.18 -4.57
C VAL A 244 4.98 2.59 -4.27
N ALA A 245 3.74 2.91 -4.63
CA ALA A 245 3.07 4.14 -4.20
C ALA A 245 1.55 3.99 -4.24
N LEU A 246 0.85 4.75 -3.39
CA LEU A 246 -0.59 4.93 -3.44
C LEU A 246 -0.90 6.39 -3.09
N HIS A 247 -1.46 7.14 -4.03
CA HIS A 247 -1.70 8.57 -3.89
C HIS A 247 -2.81 9.07 -4.82
N ASN A 248 -3.11 10.36 -4.75
CA ASN A 248 -3.93 11.06 -5.72
C ASN A 248 -3.11 12.26 -6.23
N HIS A 249 -2.93 12.37 -7.55
CA HIS A 249 -2.20 13.48 -8.17
C HIS A 249 -3.13 14.48 -8.89
N MET A 250 -4.44 14.36 -8.71
CA MET A 250 -5.48 15.23 -9.25
C MET A 250 -6.13 16.04 -8.13
N ILE A 251 -6.43 17.32 -8.40
CA ILE A 251 -7.17 18.18 -7.47
C ILE A 251 -8.45 18.64 -8.18
N GLY A 252 -9.61 18.29 -7.61
CA GLY A 252 -10.92 18.65 -8.18
C GLY A 252 -11.39 17.73 -9.32
N GLY A 253 -10.97 16.46 -9.31
CA GLY A 253 -11.46 15.43 -10.22
C GLY A 253 -12.82 14.86 -9.78
N GLU A 254 -13.64 14.47 -10.76
CA GLU A 254 -14.96 13.86 -10.58
C GLU A 254 -15.08 12.58 -11.46
N PRO A 255 -15.28 11.39 -10.86
CA PRO A 255 -15.15 11.11 -9.42
C PRO A 255 -13.71 11.35 -8.92
N MET A 256 -13.52 11.30 -7.60
CA MET A 256 -12.17 11.26 -7.04
C MET A 256 -11.46 9.98 -7.48
N PHE A 257 -10.30 10.12 -8.12
CA PHE A 257 -9.47 9.02 -8.54
C PHE A 257 -8.23 8.87 -7.66
N TYR A 258 -7.86 7.64 -7.39
CA TYR A 258 -6.63 7.24 -6.71
C TYR A 258 -5.75 6.48 -7.69
N PHE A 259 -4.44 6.61 -7.50
CA PHE A 259 -3.41 6.04 -8.35
C PHE A 259 -2.50 5.18 -7.51
N LEU A 260 -2.21 4.00 -8.02
CA LEU A 260 -1.34 3.05 -7.38
C LEU A 260 -0.26 2.64 -8.36
N HIS A 261 0.99 2.78 -7.96
CA HIS A 261 2.13 2.31 -8.73
C HIS A 261 2.60 0.99 -8.18
N TYR A 262 3.02 0.10 -9.08
CA TYR A 262 3.43 -1.25 -8.69
C TYR A 262 4.68 -1.72 -9.43
N TRP A 263 5.30 -2.74 -8.85
CA TRP A 263 6.44 -3.44 -9.41
C TRP A 263 6.31 -4.95 -9.18
N GLY A 264 6.57 -5.76 -10.19
CA GLY A 264 6.59 -7.22 -10.07
C GLY A 264 7.74 -7.83 -10.86
N MET A 265 8.21 -9.00 -10.43
CA MET A 265 9.22 -9.77 -11.16
C MET A 265 8.82 -11.24 -11.22
N GLY A 266 9.03 -11.88 -12.36
CA GLY A 266 8.68 -13.28 -12.58
C GLY A 266 8.38 -13.59 -14.04
N PRO A 267 7.81 -14.78 -14.33
CA PRO A 267 7.41 -15.14 -15.68
C PRO A 267 6.40 -14.16 -16.27
N ALA A 268 6.61 -13.71 -17.50
CA ALA A 268 5.83 -12.63 -18.10
C ALA A 268 4.31 -12.93 -18.15
N LYS A 269 3.93 -14.20 -18.39
CA LYS A 269 2.52 -14.63 -18.41
C LYS A 269 1.88 -14.61 -17.02
N GLU A 270 2.63 -14.94 -15.98
CA GLU A 270 2.13 -14.92 -14.59
C GLU A 270 1.92 -13.48 -14.13
N LEU A 271 2.87 -12.59 -14.48
CA LEU A 271 2.74 -11.15 -14.25
C LEU A 271 1.51 -10.58 -14.98
N ALA A 272 1.32 -10.90 -16.26
CA ALA A 272 0.13 -10.48 -17.01
C ALA A 272 -1.17 -11.02 -16.40
N ALA A 273 -1.18 -12.26 -15.93
CA ALA A 273 -2.33 -12.84 -15.24
C ALA A 273 -2.62 -12.13 -13.91
N ALA A 274 -1.59 -11.66 -13.20
CA ALA A 274 -1.76 -10.87 -11.99
C ALA A 274 -2.40 -9.51 -12.26
N ILE A 275 -1.95 -8.80 -13.29
CA ILE A 275 -2.56 -7.53 -13.69
C ILE A 275 -4.00 -7.74 -14.17
N ALA A 276 -4.27 -8.81 -14.94
CA ALA A 276 -5.63 -9.14 -15.36
C ALA A 276 -6.55 -9.43 -14.15
N ALA A 277 -6.08 -10.17 -13.14
CA ALA A 277 -6.84 -10.43 -11.93
C ALA A 277 -7.18 -9.15 -11.16
N ALA A 278 -6.22 -8.23 -11.01
CA ALA A 278 -6.45 -6.94 -10.37
C ALA A 278 -7.45 -6.06 -11.15
N ARG A 279 -7.38 -6.06 -12.49
CA ARG A 279 -8.37 -5.39 -13.34
C ARG A 279 -9.77 -6.00 -13.23
N ASN A 280 -9.87 -7.32 -13.06
CA ASN A 280 -11.16 -7.97 -12.85
C ASN A 280 -11.75 -7.58 -11.47
N ALA A 281 -10.93 -7.59 -10.41
CA ALA A 281 -11.37 -7.14 -9.08
C ALA A 281 -11.83 -5.67 -9.09
N GLN A 282 -11.13 -4.82 -9.86
CA GLN A 282 -11.56 -3.44 -10.10
C GLN A 282 -12.94 -3.38 -10.76
N ALA A 283 -13.15 -4.15 -11.84
CA ALA A 283 -14.40 -4.13 -12.61
C ALA A 283 -15.60 -4.70 -11.84
N GLU A 284 -15.39 -5.63 -10.90
CA GLU A 284 -16.45 -6.22 -10.07
C GLU A 284 -17.01 -5.24 -9.01
N THR A 285 -16.29 -4.14 -8.76
CA THR A 285 -16.67 -3.13 -7.76
C THR A 285 -17.43 -1.93 -8.38
N GLY A 286 -17.32 -1.74 -9.70
CA GLY A 286 -17.87 -0.59 -10.45
C GLY A 286 -19.19 -0.81 -11.17
#